data_AF-A0A966Z394-F1
#
_entry.id   AF-A0A966Z394-F1
#
_cell.length_a   1.000
_cell.length_b   1.000
_cell.length_c   1.000
_cell.angle_alpha   90.00
_cell.angle_beta   90.00
_cell.angle_gamma   90.00
#
_symmetry.space_group_name_H-M   'P 1'
#
loop_
_entity.id
_entity.type
_entity.pdbx_description
1 polymer ?
#
loop_
_entity_poly.entity_id
_entity_poly.type
_entity_poly.pdbx_seq_one_letter_code
_entity_poly.pdbx_strand_id
1 'polypeptide(L)'
;MVEHTRPHPRLVKSVSPLPGKRVELEAWIPEVAAVKLKIAVITIDTGSGSGVYARQFTDHALFGQVLRDAAAQGGVTFSSVTLTGWSAGQGAIREILSVPEYYAQVSRVLLIDGLHTGYDGGKPGPLESKLEPDHPEIFLQFARDAGAGKKAMLVTHSEIFPGTFASTTETAEWMIGQLGSKRRPVLRHGPMGTQQLSEVKLGGFRLIGYAGNSAPDPVDQLHSLAEYLRWLSNRAFLSR
;
A
#
# COMPACT_ATOMS: atom_id res chain seq x y z
N MET A 1 -2.21 -7.79 17.05
CA MET A 1 -2.61 -9.06 16.41
C MET A 1 -4.13 -9.16 16.51
N VAL A 2 -4.87 -8.73 15.48
CA VAL A 2 -6.32 -8.95 15.44
C VAL A 2 -6.53 -10.25 14.68
N GLU A 3 -7.04 -11.25 15.37
CA GLU A 3 -7.34 -12.57 14.82
C GLU A 3 -8.55 -12.43 13.87
N HIS A 4 -8.31 -12.39 12.56
CA HIS A 4 -9.34 -12.24 11.55
C HIS A 4 -9.78 -13.59 10.99
N THR A 5 -10.66 -14.31 11.69
CA THR A 5 -11.27 -15.55 11.19
C THR A 5 -12.79 -15.42 11.05
N ARG A 6 -13.25 -14.79 9.95
CA ARG A 6 -14.59 -15.08 9.41
C ARG A 6 -14.48 -15.57 7.96
N PRO A 7 -15.32 -16.53 7.53
CA PRO A 7 -15.24 -17.13 6.19
C PRO A 7 -15.56 -16.12 5.08
N HIS A 8 -14.73 -16.10 4.03
CA HIS A 8 -14.93 -15.27 2.84
C HIS A 8 -15.85 -15.99 1.81
N PRO A 9 -16.96 -15.39 1.36
CA PRO A 9 -18.01 -16.07 0.60
C PRO A 9 -17.65 -16.43 -0.84
N ARG A 10 -16.53 -15.91 -1.39
CA ARG A 10 -16.13 -16.12 -2.80
C ARG A 10 -14.87 -16.97 -3.00
N LEU A 11 -14.28 -17.50 -1.93
CA LEU A 11 -13.21 -18.48 -2.02
C LEU A 11 -13.83 -19.88 -1.92
N VAL A 12 -14.08 -20.50 -3.07
CA VAL A 12 -14.57 -21.89 -3.10
C VAL A 12 -13.43 -22.79 -2.63
N LYS A 13 -13.60 -23.34 -1.41
CA LYS A 13 -12.71 -24.33 -0.81
C LYS A 13 -12.58 -25.53 -1.74
N SER A 14 -11.35 -25.92 -2.11
CA SER A 14 -11.12 -27.25 -2.65
C SER A 14 -11.44 -28.27 -1.56
N VAL A 15 -12.36 -29.18 -1.87
CA VAL A 15 -12.96 -30.12 -0.91
C VAL A 15 -11.91 -31.17 -0.51
N SER A 16 -11.41 -31.08 0.72
CA SER A 16 -10.74 -32.19 1.41
C SER A 16 -11.69 -32.68 2.52
N PRO A 17 -11.86 -34.00 2.74
CA PRO A 17 -13.11 -34.59 3.25
C PRO A 17 -13.32 -34.51 4.77
N LEU A 18 -12.64 -33.61 5.48
CA LEU A 18 -12.71 -33.51 6.94
C LEU A 18 -13.08 -32.07 7.36
N PRO A 19 -14.29 -31.82 7.92
CA PRO A 19 -14.67 -30.51 8.39
C PRO A 19 -13.85 -30.12 9.64
N GLY A 20 -13.26 -28.93 9.63
CA GLY A 20 -12.81 -28.25 10.86
C GLY A 20 -11.31 -28.22 11.16
N LYS A 21 -10.42 -28.74 10.31
CA LYS A 21 -8.97 -28.51 10.47
C LYS A 21 -8.52 -27.25 9.72
N ARG A 22 -7.94 -26.29 10.44
CA ARG A 22 -7.24 -25.12 9.87
C ARG A 22 -6.06 -25.64 9.06
N VAL A 23 -5.96 -25.25 7.79
CA VAL A 23 -4.82 -25.57 6.92
C VAL A 23 -3.96 -24.31 6.86
N GLU A 24 -2.68 -24.47 7.20
CA GLU A 24 -1.65 -23.44 7.05
C GLU A 24 -1.50 -23.11 5.56
N LEU A 25 -1.57 -21.84 5.18
CA LEU A 25 -1.21 -21.45 3.82
C LEU A 25 0.30 -21.65 3.70
N GLU A 26 0.74 -22.57 2.84
CA GLU A 26 2.16 -22.91 2.66
C GLU A 26 3.00 -21.74 2.08
N ALA A 27 2.40 -20.62 1.68
CA ALA A 27 3.10 -19.49 1.07
C ALA A 27 2.53 -18.13 1.50
N TRP A 28 3.43 -17.16 1.70
CA TRP A 28 3.07 -15.79 2.07
C TRP A 28 2.53 -15.00 0.86
N ILE A 29 1.61 -14.05 1.08
CA ILE A 29 1.02 -13.22 0.00
C ILE A 29 2.10 -12.57 -0.91
N PRO A 30 3.19 -11.98 -0.38
CA PRO A 30 4.26 -11.44 -1.20
C PRO A 30 5.01 -12.48 -2.04
N GLU A 31 5.19 -13.71 -1.52
CA GLU A 31 5.83 -14.81 -2.26
C GLU A 31 4.94 -15.28 -3.42
N VAL A 32 3.63 -15.38 -3.19
CA VAL A 32 2.66 -15.69 -4.26
C VAL A 32 2.71 -14.61 -5.35
N ALA A 33 2.80 -13.33 -4.97
CA ALA A 33 2.94 -12.24 -5.93
C ALA A 33 4.29 -12.32 -6.69
N ALA A 34 5.37 -12.64 -5.99
CA ALA A 34 6.71 -12.79 -6.55
C ALA A 34 6.77 -13.87 -7.62
N VAL A 35 6.22 -15.05 -7.34
CA VAL A 35 6.14 -16.16 -8.30
C VAL A 35 5.31 -15.78 -9.52
N LYS A 36 4.12 -15.20 -9.31
CA LYS A 36 3.22 -14.80 -10.40
C LYS A 36 3.82 -13.75 -11.34
N LEU A 37 4.62 -12.84 -10.80
CA LEU A 37 5.21 -11.72 -11.55
C LEU A 37 6.67 -11.95 -11.94
N LYS A 38 7.28 -13.06 -11.50
CA LYS A 38 8.70 -13.39 -11.69
C LYS A 38 9.62 -12.27 -11.20
N ILE A 39 9.39 -11.81 -9.99
CA ILE A 39 10.18 -10.76 -9.33
C ILE A 39 10.82 -11.32 -8.04
N ALA A 40 11.91 -10.69 -7.61
CA ALA A 40 12.41 -10.88 -6.24
C ALA A 40 11.52 -10.11 -5.25
N VAL A 41 11.36 -10.65 -4.04
CA VAL A 41 10.61 -10.00 -2.97
C VAL A 41 11.38 -10.09 -1.66
N ILE A 42 11.33 -9.00 -0.89
CA ILE A 42 11.83 -8.94 0.48
C ILE A 42 10.63 -8.58 1.35
N THR A 43 10.27 -9.46 2.27
CA THR A 43 9.14 -9.25 3.18
C THR A 43 9.67 -8.76 4.52
N ILE A 44 9.04 -7.71 5.05
CA ILE A 44 9.38 -7.15 6.35
C ILE A 44 8.12 -7.15 7.21
N ASP A 45 8.12 -7.98 8.25
CA ASP A 45 7.11 -7.98 9.30
C ASP A 45 7.79 -7.67 10.63
N THR A 46 7.49 -6.49 11.17
CA THR A 46 8.10 -5.98 12.40
C THR A 46 7.06 -5.78 13.50
N GLY A 47 5.84 -6.31 13.32
CA GLY A 47 4.73 -6.19 14.27
C GLY A 47 3.63 -5.22 13.83
N SER A 48 3.03 -4.51 14.79
CA SER A 48 1.80 -3.71 14.58
C SER A 48 2.03 -2.22 14.82
N GLY A 49 1.46 -1.39 13.95
CA GLY A 49 1.48 0.08 14.06
C GLY A 49 2.59 0.73 13.24
N SER A 50 2.28 1.83 12.56
CA SER A 50 3.21 2.47 11.61
C SER A 50 4.49 2.98 12.27
N GLY A 51 4.42 3.42 13.52
CA GLY A 51 5.61 3.81 14.29
C GLY A 51 6.58 2.66 14.58
N VAL A 52 6.10 1.41 14.65
CA VAL A 52 6.97 0.24 14.82
C VAL A 52 7.74 -0.05 13.54
N TYR A 53 7.06 0.01 12.39
CA TYR A 53 7.68 -0.11 11.07
C TYR A 53 8.69 1.02 10.82
N ALA A 54 8.32 2.26 11.12
CA ALA A 54 9.19 3.43 10.96
C ALA A 54 10.49 3.29 11.78
N ARG A 55 10.38 2.90 13.05
CA ARG A 55 11.52 2.80 13.97
C ARG A 55 12.65 1.89 13.48
N GLN A 56 12.34 0.87 12.69
CA GLN A 56 13.37 -0.01 12.12
C GLN A 56 14.29 0.75 11.16
N PHE A 57 13.72 1.70 10.42
CA PHE A 57 14.40 2.45 9.37
C PHE A 57 14.92 3.81 9.82
N THR A 58 14.90 4.12 11.12
CA THR A 58 15.62 5.28 11.66
C THR A 58 17.13 5.07 11.62
N ASP A 59 17.59 3.81 11.63
CA ASP A 59 18.92 3.49 11.13
C ASP A 59 18.88 3.50 9.60
N HIS A 60 19.30 4.61 9.01
CA HIS A 60 19.26 4.81 7.57
C HIS A 60 20.20 3.83 6.82
N ALA A 61 21.12 3.14 7.49
CA ALA A 61 21.97 2.14 6.84
C ALA A 61 21.22 0.82 6.55
N LEU A 62 20.16 0.51 7.32
CA LEU A 62 19.47 -0.78 7.29
C LEU A 62 18.92 -1.11 5.90
N PHE A 63 18.24 -0.17 5.25
CA PHE A 63 17.63 -0.42 3.94
C PHE A 63 18.69 -0.78 2.89
N GLY A 64 19.77 0.00 2.82
CA GLY A 64 20.89 -0.29 1.93
C GLY A 64 21.56 -1.64 2.25
N GLN A 65 21.68 -2.01 3.52
CA GLN A 65 22.20 -3.32 3.93
C GLN A 65 21.30 -4.45 3.45
N VAL A 66 19.99 -4.37 3.69
CA VAL A 66 19.02 -5.37 3.24
C VAL A 66 19.09 -5.57 1.72
N LEU A 67 19.21 -4.50 0.95
CA LEU A 67 19.35 -4.60 -0.51
C LEU A 67 20.67 -5.26 -0.94
N ARG A 68 21.79 -4.95 -0.28
CA ARG A 68 23.09 -5.56 -0.58
C ARG A 68 23.10 -7.05 -0.24
N ASP A 69 22.56 -7.42 0.91
CA ASP A 69 22.52 -8.81 1.36
C ASP A 69 21.63 -9.66 0.43
N ALA A 70 20.45 -9.14 0.07
CA ALA A 70 19.55 -9.79 -0.88
C ALA A 70 20.17 -9.90 -2.29
N ALA A 71 20.90 -8.87 -2.75
CA ALA A 71 21.61 -8.89 -4.02
C ALA A 71 22.71 -9.97 -4.04
N ALA A 72 23.50 -10.06 -2.97
CA ALA A 72 24.56 -11.05 -2.82
C ALA A 72 23.99 -12.47 -2.77
N GLN A 73 22.92 -12.71 -1.99
CA GLN A 73 22.28 -14.02 -1.89
C GLN A 73 21.62 -14.45 -3.20
N GLY A 74 21.00 -13.51 -3.92
CA GLY A 74 20.35 -13.78 -5.21
C GLY A 74 21.30 -13.82 -6.39
N GLY A 75 22.55 -13.37 -6.24
CA GLY A 75 23.48 -13.19 -7.36
C GLY A 75 22.99 -12.18 -8.40
N VAL A 76 22.26 -11.14 -7.96
CA VAL A 76 21.63 -10.13 -8.82
C VAL A 76 22.06 -8.72 -8.43
N THR A 77 21.84 -7.75 -9.32
CA THR A 77 21.93 -6.32 -9.00
C THR A 77 20.56 -5.67 -9.19
N PHE A 78 20.07 -4.96 -8.18
CA PHE A 78 18.80 -4.26 -8.25
C PHE A 78 18.97 -2.88 -8.91
N SER A 79 18.43 -2.71 -10.13
CA SER A 79 18.48 -1.43 -10.86
C SER A 79 17.36 -0.46 -10.48
N SER A 80 16.22 -0.96 -9.98
CA SER A 80 15.11 -0.14 -9.52
C SER A 80 14.34 -0.87 -8.43
N VAL A 81 13.92 -0.16 -7.39
CA VAL A 81 13.15 -0.74 -6.29
C VAL A 81 11.68 -0.32 -6.38
N THR A 82 10.79 -1.24 -6.04
CA THR A 82 9.37 -0.98 -5.76
C THR A 82 9.13 -1.18 -4.28
N LEU A 83 8.61 -0.16 -3.59
CA LEU A 83 8.18 -0.29 -2.20
C LEU A 83 6.67 -0.52 -2.16
N THR A 84 6.23 -1.48 -1.34
CA THR A 84 4.81 -1.76 -1.12
C THR A 84 4.52 -1.94 0.36
N GLY A 85 3.39 -1.44 0.82
CA GLY A 85 2.99 -1.50 2.23
C GLY A 85 1.49 -1.57 2.38
N TRP A 86 1.03 -2.39 3.32
CA TRP A 86 -0.37 -2.48 3.72
C TRP A 86 -0.57 -1.82 5.08
N SER A 87 -1.58 -0.96 5.20
CA SER A 87 -1.93 -0.26 6.44
C SER A 87 -0.70 0.37 7.12
N ALA A 88 -0.30 -0.14 8.28
CA ALA A 88 0.85 0.33 9.07
C ALA A 88 2.20 0.30 8.32
N GLY A 89 2.36 -0.56 7.30
CA GLY A 89 3.62 -0.68 6.54
C GLY A 89 4.08 0.63 5.86
N GLN A 90 3.17 1.60 5.68
CA GLN A 90 3.52 2.93 5.19
C GLN A 90 4.57 3.65 6.05
N GLY A 91 4.67 3.33 7.34
CA GLY A 91 5.65 3.94 8.24
C GLY A 91 7.08 3.64 7.81
N ALA A 92 7.38 2.38 7.47
CA ALA A 92 8.69 2.01 6.94
C ALA A 92 8.98 2.71 5.60
N ILE A 93 7.99 2.75 4.70
CA ILE A 93 8.15 3.40 3.39
C ILE A 93 8.45 4.89 3.56
N ARG A 94 7.75 5.58 4.46
CA ARG A 94 7.98 6.99 4.76
C ARG A 94 9.42 7.24 5.21
N GLU A 95 9.91 6.47 6.17
CA GLU A 95 11.29 6.62 6.66
C GLU A 95 12.32 6.31 5.56
N ILE A 96 12.13 5.23 4.79
CA ILE A 96 13.02 4.90 3.65
C ILE A 96 13.07 6.05 2.64
N LEU A 97 11.91 6.59 2.26
CA LEU A 97 11.81 7.66 1.27
C LEU A 97 12.35 9.01 1.80
N SER A 98 12.52 9.19 3.11
CA SER A 98 13.12 10.41 3.67
C SER A 98 14.61 10.55 3.33
N VAL A 99 15.28 9.45 3.00
CA VAL A 99 16.69 9.42 2.61
C VAL A 99 16.81 9.73 1.11
N PRO A 100 17.51 10.80 0.70
CA PRO A 100 17.56 11.23 -0.71
C PRO A 100 18.08 10.16 -1.68
N GLU A 101 19.09 9.38 -1.27
CA GLU A 101 19.64 8.27 -2.06
C GLU A 101 18.59 7.20 -2.35
N TYR A 102 17.85 6.76 -1.33
CA TYR A 102 16.81 5.75 -1.47
C TYR A 102 15.59 6.30 -2.22
N TYR A 103 15.24 7.56 -1.98
CA TYR A 103 14.21 8.23 -2.76
C TYR A 103 14.54 8.21 -4.25
N ALA A 104 15.80 8.45 -4.63
CA ALA A 104 16.24 8.39 -6.03
C ALA A 104 16.12 6.96 -6.59
N GLN A 105 16.55 5.95 -5.83
CA GLN A 105 16.55 4.53 -6.23
C GLN A 105 15.15 3.90 -6.35
N VAL A 106 14.18 4.35 -5.53
CA VAL A 106 12.81 3.81 -5.52
C VAL A 106 12.03 4.37 -6.71
N SER A 107 11.71 3.53 -7.69
CA SER A 107 10.99 3.93 -8.90
C SER A 107 9.47 3.90 -8.75
N ARG A 108 8.97 3.06 -7.81
CA ARG A 108 7.56 2.76 -7.67
C ARG A 108 7.14 2.62 -6.21
N VAL A 109 5.94 3.10 -5.88
CA VAL A 109 5.33 2.95 -4.55
C VAL A 109 3.90 2.41 -4.69
N LEU A 110 3.57 1.41 -3.89
CA LEU A 110 2.22 0.87 -3.73
C LEU A 110 1.80 0.99 -2.26
N LEU A 111 0.78 1.80 -1.97
CA LEU A 111 0.14 1.85 -0.66
C LEU A 111 -1.21 1.17 -0.74
N ILE A 112 -1.38 0.06 -0.02
CA ILE A 112 -2.62 -0.71 0.03
C ILE A 112 -3.35 -0.34 1.31
N ASP A 113 -4.45 0.40 1.18
CA ASP A 113 -5.26 0.90 2.30
C ASP A 113 -4.39 1.38 3.48
N GLY A 114 -3.36 2.17 3.15
CA GLY A 114 -2.26 2.47 4.07
C GLY A 114 -1.81 3.91 4.08
N LEU A 115 -2.46 4.80 3.33
CA LEU A 115 -2.18 6.24 3.46
C LEU A 115 -2.86 6.77 4.74
N HIS A 116 -2.22 6.58 5.88
CA HIS A 116 -2.71 7.03 7.19
C HIS A 116 -1.90 8.23 7.71
N THR A 117 -2.52 9.07 8.50
CA THR A 117 -1.84 10.13 9.27
C THR A 117 -2.61 10.41 10.56
N GLY A 118 -2.00 11.13 11.49
CA GLY A 118 -2.70 11.64 12.68
C GLY A 118 -3.53 12.87 12.36
N TYR A 119 -4.21 13.37 13.38
CA TYR A 119 -4.91 14.65 13.32
C TYR A 119 -4.10 15.73 14.01
N ASP A 120 -4.11 16.95 13.47
CA ASP A 120 -3.58 18.11 14.17
C ASP A 120 -4.30 18.28 15.52
N GLY A 121 -3.55 18.30 16.62
CA GLY A 121 -4.09 18.28 17.97
C GLY A 121 -4.62 16.92 18.46
N GLY A 122 -4.35 15.83 17.74
CA GLY A 122 -4.57 14.44 18.17
C GLY A 122 -6.01 13.93 18.15
N LYS A 123 -6.95 14.70 17.59
CA LYS A 123 -8.37 14.32 17.51
C LYS A 123 -9.02 14.82 16.21
N PRO A 124 -10.02 14.11 15.67
CA PRO A 124 -10.76 14.60 14.51
C PRO A 124 -11.45 15.93 14.84
N GLY A 125 -11.60 16.77 13.81
CA GLY A 125 -12.31 18.03 13.92
C GLY A 125 -13.83 17.83 14.05
N PRO A 126 -14.58 18.84 14.52
CA PRO A 126 -16.04 18.74 14.64
C PRO A 126 -16.77 18.75 13.28
N LEU A 127 -16.10 19.17 12.20
CA LEU A 127 -16.63 19.21 10.84
C LEU A 127 -15.61 18.60 9.86
N GLU A 128 -14.52 19.32 9.63
CA GLU A 128 -13.38 18.84 8.85
C GLU A 128 -12.19 18.59 9.77
N SER A 129 -11.59 17.42 9.61
CA SER A 129 -10.36 17.05 10.28
C SER A 129 -9.17 17.75 9.66
N LYS A 130 -8.36 18.41 10.48
CA LYS A 130 -7.02 18.84 10.07
C LYS A 130 -6.07 17.67 10.24
N LEU A 131 -5.38 17.28 9.17
CA LEU A 131 -4.42 16.19 9.17
C LEU A 131 -3.05 16.69 9.63
N GLU A 132 -2.29 15.85 10.32
CA GLU A 132 -0.87 16.12 10.58
C GLU A 132 -0.11 16.18 9.24
N PRO A 133 0.58 17.31 8.92
CA PRO A 133 1.20 17.52 7.62
C PRO A 133 2.50 16.72 7.42
N ASP A 134 3.30 16.54 8.47
CA ASP A 134 4.67 16.00 8.37
C ASP A 134 4.72 14.52 7.94
N HIS A 135 3.60 13.80 8.03
CA HIS A 135 3.53 12.38 7.73
C HIS A 135 3.17 12.05 6.26
N PRO A 136 2.16 12.67 5.63
CA PRO A 136 1.80 12.38 4.24
C PRO A 136 2.63 13.15 3.19
N GLU A 137 3.45 14.14 3.57
CA GLU A 137 4.18 15.01 2.64
C GLU A 137 5.12 14.27 1.68
N ILE A 138 5.89 13.28 2.15
CA ILE A 138 6.80 12.52 1.27
C ILE A 138 6.03 11.73 0.21
N PHE A 139 4.84 11.23 0.56
CA PHE A 139 3.95 10.55 -0.38
C PHE A 139 3.32 11.51 -1.36
N LEU A 140 2.98 12.73 -0.93
CA LEU A 140 2.52 13.79 -1.82
C LEU A 140 3.63 14.20 -2.82
N GLN A 141 4.87 14.33 -2.37
CA GLN A 141 6.02 14.59 -3.24
C GLN A 141 6.19 13.45 -4.26
N PHE A 142 6.12 12.19 -3.81
CA PHE A 142 6.20 11.02 -4.69
C PHE A 142 5.04 10.98 -5.70
N ALA A 143 3.83 11.33 -5.29
CA ALA A 143 2.66 11.42 -6.18
C ALA A 143 2.83 12.53 -7.23
N ARG A 144 3.42 13.69 -6.88
CA ARG A 144 3.76 14.76 -7.83
C ARG A 144 4.80 14.29 -8.85
N ASP A 145 5.87 13.64 -8.39
CA ASP A 145 6.90 13.10 -9.30
C ASP A 145 6.36 11.96 -10.18
N ALA A 146 5.41 11.17 -9.67
CA ALA A 146 4.68 10.21 -10.48
C ALA A 146 3.79 10.89 -11.52
N GLY A 147 3.06 11.94 -11.14
CA GLY A 147 2.30 12.78 -12.06
C GLY A 147 3.15 13.42 -13.16
N ALA A 148 4.39 13.79 -12.84
CA ALA A 148 5.37 14.30 -13.80
C ALA A 148 6.05 13.20 -14.66
N GLY A 149 5.70 11.92 -14.45
CA GLY A 149 6.24 10.79 -15.21
C GLY A 149 7.64 10.32 -14.78
N LYS A 150 8.15 10.77 -13.63
CA LYS A 150 9.45 10.36 -13.10
C LYS A 150 9.38 9.08 -12.26
N LYS A 151 8.21 8.79 -11.70
CA LYS A 151 7.92 7.68 -10.80
C LYS A 151 6.57 7.02 -11.17
N ALA A 152 6.24 5.90 -10.53
CA ALA A 152 4.90 5.33 -10.58
C ALA A 152 4.34 5.13 -9.18
N MET A 153 3.11 5.55 -8.92
CA MET A 153 2.50 5.40 -7.60
C MET A 153 1.06 4.94 -7.70
N LEU A 154 0.73 3.89 -6.96
CA LEU A 154 -0.63 3.40 -6.76
C LEU A 154 -0.99 3.49 -5.29
N VAL A 155 -2.09 4.16 -4.98
CA VAL A 155 -2.70 4.20 -3.66
C VAL A 155 -4.08 3.56 -3.76
N THR A 156 -4.41 2.65 -2.85
CA THR A 156 -5.77 2.19 -2.66
C THR A 156 -6.26 2.62 -1.29
N HIS A 157 -7.57 2.85 -1.17
CA HIS A 157 -8.22 3.05 0.12
C HIS A 157 -9.56 2.30 0.17
N SER A 158 -9.97 1.91 1.36
CA SER A 158 -11.34 1.55 1.69
C SER A 158 -12.08 2.71 2.36
N GLU A 159 -13.32 2.50 2.76
CA GLU A 159 -14.11 3.41 3.59
C GLU A 159 -13.96 3.07 5.08
N ILE A 160 -12.89 2.36 5.45
CA ILE A 160 -12.64 2.00 6.85
C ILE A 160 -12.45 3.25 7.70
N PHE A 161 -13.18 3.32 8.81
CA PHE A 161 -13.06 4.39 9.78
C PHE A 161 -12.39 3.90 11.07
N PRO A 162 -11.10 4.24 11.30
CA PRO A 162 -10.34 3.72 12.44
C PRO A 162 -10.62 4.44 13.77
N GLY A 163 -11.26 5.62 13.74
CA GLY A 163 -11.66 6.41 14.91
C GLY A 163 -10.53 7.07 15.72
N THR A 164 -9.31 6.53 15.68
CA THR A 164 -8.16 6.99 16.50
C THR A 164 -7.09 7.74 15.70
N PHE A 165 -7.21 7.75 14.37
CA PHE A 165 -6.35 8.47 13.42
C PHE A 165 -7.15 8.73 12.14
N ALA A 166 -6.56 9.43 11.17
CA ALA A 166 -7.22 9.76 9.91
C ALA A 166 -7.51 8.49 9.08
N SER A 167 -8.73 8.38 8.57
CA SER A 167 -9.06 7.32 7.62
C SER A 167 -8.22 7.45 6.33
N THR A 168 -8.04 6.35 5.64
CA THR A 168 -7.42 6.36 4.30
C THR A 168 -8.29 7.12 3.29
N THR A 169 -9.60 7.20 3.50
CA THR A 169 -10.50 8.06 2.71
C THR A 169 -10.21 9.55 2.93
N GLU A 170 -10.12 10.02 4.18
CA GLU A 170 -9.78 11.42 4.50
C GLU A 170 -8.41 11.80 3.94
N THR A 171 -7.42 10.93 4.13
CA THR A 171 -6.05 11.20 3.66
C THR A 171 -5.96 11.14 2.13
N ALA A 172 -6.75 10.26 1.49
CA ALA A 172 -6.91 10.25 0.04
C ALA A 172 -7.52 11.56 -0.49
N GLU A 173 -8.58 12.07 0.13
CA GLU A 173 -9.21 13.34 -0.27
C GLU A 173 -8.25 14.52 -0.11
N TRP A 174 -7.51 14.56 1.01
CA TRP A 174 -6.45 15.55 1.20
C TRP A 174 -5.42 15.49 0.06
N MET A 175 -4.91 14.30 -0.27
CA MET A 175 -3.90 14.13 -1.34
C MET A 175 -4.44 14.58 -2.70
N ILE A 176 -5.70 14.25 -3.02
CA ILE A 176 -6.36 14.66 -4.26
C ILE A 176 -6.45 16.19 -4.34
N GLY A 177 -6.86 16.84 -3.25
CA GLY A 177 -6.93 18.29 -3.15
C GLY A 177 -5.56 18.96 -3.34
N GLN A 178 -4.51 18.44 -2.70
CA GLN A 178 -3.14 18.94 -2.84
C GLN A 178 -2.56 18.78 -4.26
N LEU A 179 -3.02 17.76 -5.00
CA LEU A 179 -2.62 17.52 -6.39
C LEU A 179 -3.47 18.31 -7.40
N GLY A 180 -4.48 19.07 -6.95
CA GLY A 180 -5.43 19.74 -7.84
C GLY A 180 -6.19 18.78 -8.76
N SER A 181 -6.26 17.51 -8.38
CA SER A 181 -6.86 16.44 -9.18
C SER A 181 -8.35 16.29 -8.88
N LYS A 182 -9.08 15.64 -9.78
CA LYS A 182 -10.51 15.36 -9.58
C LYS A 182 -10.76 13.88 -9.49
N ARG A 183 -11.47 13.48 -8.44
CA ARG A 183 -12.00 12.13 -8.28
C ARG A 183 -13.04 11.85 -9.35
N ARG A 184 -12.89 10.74 -10.06
CA ARG A 184 -13.88 10.23 -11.01
C ARG A 184 -14.68 9.11 -10.33
N PRO A 185 -16.01 9.24 -10.20
CA PRO A 185 -16.83 8.15 -9.71
C PRO A 185 -16.81 7.01 -10.74
N VAL A 186 -16.70 5.79 -10.25
CA VAL A 186 -16.82 4.56 -11.06
C VAL A 186 -17.65 3.55 -10.28
N LEU A 187 -18.26 2.60 -10.99
CA LEU A 187 -18.93 1.47 -10.35
C LEU A 187 -18.53 0.21 -11.09
N ARG A 188 -17.54 -0.51 -10.56
CA ARG A 188 -17.06 -1.78 -11.13
C ARG A 188 -16.43 -2.65 -10.06
N HIS A 189 -16.27 -3.93 -10.37
CA HIS A 189 -15.51 -4.83 -9.52
C HIS A 189 -14.01 -4.58 -9.67
N GLY A 190 -13.31 -4.52 -8.53
CA GLY A 190 -11.87 -4.62 -8.45
C GLY A 190 -11.41 -6.06 -8.20
N PRO A 191 -10.11 -6.25 -8.00
CA PRO A 191 -9.54 -7.54 -7.65
C PRO A 191 -10.13 -8.04 -6.32
N MET A 192 -10.11 -9.37 -6.13
CA MET A 192 -10.77 -10.05 -5.00
C MET A 192 -12.28 -9.78 -4.88
N GLY A 193 -12.91 -9.22 -5.92
CA GLY A 193 -14.34 -8.91 -5.91
C GLY A 193 -14.72 -7.68 -5.08
N THR A 194 -13.73 -6.85 -4.73
CA THR A 194 -13.92 -5.52 -4.13
C THR A 194 -14.81 -4.64 -5.02
N GLN A 195 -15.54 -3.70 -4.43
CA GLN A 195 -16.36 -2.76 -5.20
C GLN A 195 -15.61 -1.44 -5.34
N GLN A 196 -15.13 -1.12 -6.55
CA GLN A 196 -14.48 0.15 -6.82
C GLN A 196 -15.52 1.25 -7.00
N LEU A 197 -15.39 2.31 -6.20
CA LEU A 197 -16.28 3.48 -6.19
C LEU A 197 -15.66 4.70 -6.88
N SER A 198 -14.33 4.78 -6.91
CA SER A 198 -13.67 5.95 -7.48
C SER A 198 -12.28 5.65 -8.06
N GLU A 199 -11.82 6.52 -8.94
CA GLU A 199 -10.43 6.59 -9.35
C GLU A 199 -9.96 8.03 -9.57
N VAL A 200 -8.66 8.24 -9.37
CA VAL A 200 -7.91 9.40 -9.87
C VAL A 200 -6.78 8.89 -10.75
N LYS A 201 -6.55 9.60 -11.86
CA LYS A 201 -5.44 9.35 -12.78
C LYS A 201 -4.72 10.67 -13.04
N LEU A 202 -3.41 10.69 -12.79
CA LEU A 202 -2.55 11.83 -13.07
C LEU A 202 -1.18 11.29 -13.48
N GLY A 203 -0.81 11.31 -14.77
CA GLY A 203 0.48 10.79 -15.24
C GLY A 203 0.74 9.35 -14.76
N GLY A 204 1.80 9.12 -14.00
CA GLY A 204 2.13 7.85 -13.33
C GLY A 204 1.52 7.66 -11.94
N PHE A 205 0.60 8.53 -11.49
CA PHE A 205 -0.13 8.40 -10.23
C PHE A 205 -1.54 7.84 -10.46
N ARG A 206 -1.93 6.86 -9.64
CA ARG A 206 -3.30 6.33 -9.56
C ARG A 206 -3.73 6.27 -8.10
N LEU A 207 -4.96 6.67 -7.83
CA LEU A 207 -5.62 6.46 -6.55
C LEU A 207 -6.95 5.76 -6.80
N ILE A 208 -7.20 4.66 -6.10
CA ILE A 208 -8.37 3.81 -6.29
C ILE A 208 -9.14 3.73 -4.97
N GLY A 209 -10.40 4.15 -4.99
CA GLY A 209 -11.30 4.04 -3.83
C GLY A 209 -12.20 2.83 -3.94
N TYR A 210 -12.21 2.01 -2.89
CA TYR A 210 -13.10 0.87 -2.75
C TYR A 210 -14.14 1.11 -1.66
N ALA A 211 -15.33 0.55 -1.84
CA ALA A 211 -16.30 0.41 -0.78
C ALA A 211 -15.78 -0.54 0.31
N GLY A 212 -16.29 -0.39 1.53
CA GLY A 212 -16.06 -1.33 2.62
C GLY A 212 -15.54 -0.67 3.89
N ASN A 213 -16.17 -0.98 5.01
CA ASN A 213 -15.86 -0.45 6.34
C ASN A 213 -15.86 -1.58 7.39
N SER A 214 -15.46 -2.77 6.98
CA SER A 214 -15.35 -3.96 7.81
C SER A 214 -13.93 -4.52 7.75
N ALA A 215 -13.53 -5.29 8.75
CA ALA A 215 -12.17 -5.83 8.83
C ALA A 215 -11.71 -6.64 7.59
N PRO A 216 -12.57 -7.41 6.89
CA PRO A 216 -12.17 -8.09 5.65
C PRO A 216 -11.80 -7.18 4.48
N ASP A 217 -12.40 -5.98 4.39
CA ASP A 217 -12.25 -5.10 3.23
C ASP A 217 -10.79 -4.68 2.94
N PRO A 218 -10.00 -4.19 3.94
CA PRO A 218 -8.57 -3.95 3.75
C PRO A 218 -7.76 -5.23 3.46
N VAL A 219 -8.23 -6.38 3.96
CA VAL A 219 -7.54 -7.67 3.77
C VAL A 219 -7.72 -8.18 2.34
N ASP A 220 -8.88 -7.98 1.73
CA ASP A 220 -9.11 -8.32 0.32
C ASP A 220 -8.23 -7.47 -0.60
N GLN A 221 -7.99 -6.20 -0.23
CA GLN A 221 -7.02 -5.36 -0.92
C GLN A 221 -5.59 -5.89 -0.77
N LEU A 222 -5.19 -6.38 0.41
CA LEU A 222 -3.87 -7.02 0.57
C LEU A 222 -3.72 -8.26 -0.32
N HIS A 223 -4.74 -9.13 -0.38
CA HIS A 223 -4.74 -10.31 -1.26
C HIS A 223 -4.67 -9.95 -2.75
N SER A 224 -4.97 -8.70 -3.09
CA SER A 224 -4.88 -8.16 -4.45
C SER A 224 -3.48 -7.70 -4.83
N LEU A 225 -2.46 -7.86 -3.96
CA LEU A 225 -1.08 -7.41 -4.17
C LEU A 225 -0.51 -7.73 -5.56
N ALA A 226 -0.65 -8.99 -6.01
CA ALA A 226 -0.12 -9.41 -7.31
C ALA A 226 -0.78 -8.67 -8.49
N GLU A 227 -2.05 -8.33 -8.37
CA GLU A 227 -2.79 -7.57 -9.39
C GLU A 227 -2.35 -6.11 -9.39
N TYR A 228 -2.24 -5.49 -8.22
CA TYR A 228 -1.79 -4.11 -8.07
C TYR A 228 -0.35 -3.89 -8.55
N LEU A 229 0.56 -4.81 -8.23
CA LEU A 229 1.93 -4.78 -8.74
C LEU A 229 1.98 -4.94 -10.27
N ARG A 230 1.08 -5.75 -10.84
CA ARG A 230 0.96 -5.86 -12.31
C ARG A 230 0.50 -4.55 -12.93
N TRP A 231 -0.50 -3.89 -12.34
CA TRP A 231 -0.96 -2.59 -12.81
C TRP A 231 0.16 -1.56 -12.79
N LEU A 232 0.90 -1.48 -11.67
CA LEU A 232 2.01 -0.55 -11.46
C LEU A 232 3.20 -0.81 -12.43
N SER A 233 3.32 -2.02 -12.94
CA SER A 233 4.36 -2.43 -13.89
C SER A 233 3.96 -2.23 -15.36
N ASN A 234 2.67 -2.02 -15.65
CA ASN A 234 2.18 -1.89 -17.02
C ASN A 234 2.56 -0.52 -17.61
N ARG A 235 3.07 -0.48 -18.85
CA ARG A 235 3.40 0.78 -19.55
C ARG A 235 2.20 1.71 -19.70
N ALA A 236 0.98 1.18 -19.78
CA ALA A 236 -0.26 1.98 -19.81
C ALA A 236 -0.52 2.75 -18.49
N PHE A 237 0.11 2.33 -17.39
CA PHE A 237 0.10 3.06 -16.13
C PHE A 237 0.98 4.32 -16.19
N LEU A 238 2.01 4.30 -17.05
CA LEU A 238 3.00 5.37 -17.24
C LEU A 238 2.72 6.27 -18.46
N SER A 239 1.79 5.88 -19.33
CA SER A 239 1.42 6.69 -20.50
C SER A 239 0.52 7.87 -20.09
N ARG A 240 0.83 9.04 -20.65
CA ARG A 240 0.15 10.34 -20.44
C ARG A 240 -1.33 10.29 -20.80
#